data_AF-L8LN20-F1
#
_entry.id   AF-L8LN20-F1
#
_cell.length_a   1.000
_cell.length_b   1.000
_cell.length_c   1.000
_cell.angle_alpha   90.00
_cell.angle_beta   90.00
_cell.angle_gamma   90.00
#
_symmetry.space_group_name_H-M   'P 1'
#
loop_
_entity.id
_entity.type
_entity.pdbx_description
1 polymer ?
#
loop_
_entity_poly.entity_id
_entity_poly.type
_entity_poly.pdbx_seq_one_letter_code
_entity_poly.pdbx_strand_id
1 'polypeptide(L)'
;MSFDKEIYHHQQWLGLIQPVGLVVAPPALVKAQAYIDSAYTIELQQRLLNLISIREGVAVIEDFPVFTQTILDWLPSDLVAFPEELSIPLPDYGETLRATYAVSNGDDWLLLIQVMELGVSLDENDFQSRRNWQTTPYIKFERLLRETQIPIGVLCNGVEVRLIYAPRGESSGYLSFPVEAMTRVDGRLILGALYLLLGVDRLFNVPSEGRLKRILEESRNYQGLVST
;
A
#
# COMPACT_ATOMS: atom_id res chain seq x y z
N MET A 1 19.12 -21.39 11.10
CA MET A 1 17.96 -21.91 11.85
C MET A 1 16.95 -20.85 12.29
N SER A 2 17.28 -19.81 13.09
CA SER A 2 16.29 -18.74 13.41
C SER A 2 15.93 -17.88 12.19
N PHE A 3 16.94 -17.46 11.43
CA PHE A 3 16.78 -16.65 10.21
C PHE A 3 15.90 -17.34 9.15
N ASP A 4 16.04 -18.65 9.00
CA ASP A 4 15.24 -19.44 8.05
C ASP A 4 13.75 -19.50 8.43
N LYS A 5 13.45 -19.53 9.74
CA LYS A 5 12.08 -19.53 10.25
C LYS A 5 11.40 -18.18 10.01
N GLU A 6 12.12 -17.09 10.24
CA GLU A 6 11.61 -15.74 10.02
C GLU A 6 11.33 -15.46 8.54
N ILE A 7 12.24 -15.87 7.65
CA ILE A 7 12.01 -15.82 6.19
C ILE A 7 10.75 -16.61 5.82
N TYR A 8 10.60 -17.82 6.35
CA TYR A 8 9.44 -18.66 6.08
C TYR A 8 8.13 -17.96 6.49
N HIS A 9 8.09 -17.32 7.66
CA HIS A 9 6.92 -16.56 8.09
C HIS A 9 6.54 -15.42 7.13
N HIS A 10 7.53 -14.73 6.55
CA HIS A 10 7.27 -13.71 5.53
C HIS A 10 6.75 -14.32 4.21
N GLN A 11 7.30 -15.47 3.81
CA GLN A 11 6.83 -16.19 2.62
C GLN A 11 5.38 -16.65 2.77
N GLN A 12 4.93 -16.99 3.97
CA GLN A 12 3.55 -17.42 4.22
C GLN A 12 2.53 -16.36 3.81
N TRP A 13 2.62 -15.14 4.37
CA TRP A 13 1.64 -14.10 4.04
C TRP A 13 1.81 -13.55 2.63
N LEU A 14 3.05 -13.48 2.11
CA LEU A 14 3.29 -13.11 0.70
C LEU A 14 2.63 -14.12 -0.25
N GLY A 15 2.66 -15.42 0.08
CA GLY A 15 1.97 -16.46 -0.67
C GLY A 15 0.43 -16.35 -0.62
N LEU A 16 -0.13 -15.77 0.45
CA LEU A 16 -1.57 -15.54 0.57
C LEU A 16 -2.05 -14.38 -0.32
N ILE A 17 -1.25 -13.33 -0.49
CA ILE A 17 -1.66 -12.13 -1.24
C ILE A 17 -1.15 -12.08 -2.69
N GLN A 18 -0.24 -12.99 -3.07
CA GLN A 18 0.25 -13.16 -4.45
C GLN A 18 0.75 -11.85 -5.10
N PRO A 19 1.89 -11.30 -4.65
CA PRO A 19 2.44 -10.04 -5.17
C PRO A 19 2.60 -10.03 -6.70
N VAL A 20 2.37 -8.86 -7.29
CA VAL A 20 2.75 -8.59 -8.69
C VAL A 20 4.03 -7.77 -8.70
N GLY A 21 5.06 -8.27 -9.39
CA GLY A 21 6.39 -7.67 -9.34
C GLY A 21 7.04 -7.77 -7.95
N LEU A 22 8.17 -7.08 -7.77
CA LEU A 22 8.83 -7.00 -6.47
C LEU A 22 8.44 -5.73 -5.74
N VAL A 23 7.90 -5.90 -4.53
CA VAL A 23 7.63 -4.81 -3.59
C VAL A 23 8.49 -4.99 -2.34
N VAL A 24 8.31 -6.12 -1.64
CA VAL A 24 9.12 -6.48 -0.49
C VAL A 24 9.70 -7.88 -0.62
N ALA A 25 10.92 -8.06 -0.11
CA ALA A 25 11.60 -9.35 -0.06
C ALA A 25 11.70 -9.82 1.40
N PRO A 26 11.46 -11.11 1.70
CA PRO A 26 11.63 -11.66 3.06
C PRO A 26 12.96 -11.30 3.74
N PRO A 27 14.14 -11.36 3.08
CA PRO A 27 15.40 -10.99 3.73
C PRO A 27 15.47 -9.52 4.15
N ALA A 28 14.87 -8.60 3.37
CA ALA A 28 14.83 -7.18 3.70
C ALA A 28 13.93 -6.91 4.92
N LEU A 29 12.80 -7.62 5.02
CA LEU A 29 11.90 -7.54 6.17
C LEU A 29 12.58 -8.04 7.46
N VAL A 30 13.30 -9.16 7.37
CA VAL A 30 14.09 -9.68 8.50
C VAL A 30 15.20 -8.71 8.90
N LYS A 31 15.94 -8.16 7.93
CA LYS A 31 16.98 -7.15 8.19
C LYS A 31 16.41 -5.91 8.89
N ALA A 32 15.20 -5.50 8.53
CA ALA A 32 14.49 -4.39 9.16
C ALA A 32 13.81 -4.75 10.50
N GLN A 33 13.95 -6.00 10.97
CA GLN A 33 13.26 -6.54 12.14
C GLN A 33 11.74 -6.29 12.07
N ALA A 34 11.17 -6.43 10.87
CA ALA A 34 9.78 -6.18 10.59
C ALA A 34 9.00 -7.49 10.73
N TYR A 35 8.44 -7.75 11.91
CA TYR A 35 7.69 -8.99 12.19
C TYR A 35 6.22 -8.69 12.52
N ILE A 36 5.34 -9.61 12.13
CA ILE A 36 3.92 -9.53 12.47
C ILE A 36 3.73 -9.91 13.94
N ASP A 37 3.21 -8.99 14.74
CA ASP A 37 2.75 -9.28 16.09
C ASP A 37 1.39 -9.97 16.03
N SER A 38 1.37 -11.28 16.31
CA SER A 38 0.15 -12.09 16.25
C SER A 38 -0.86 -11.72 17.33
N ALA A 39 -0.42 -11.27 18.51
CA ALA A 39 -1.31 -10.86 19.58
C ALA A 39 -1.99 -9.54 19.23
N TYR A 40 -1.21 -8.56 18.78
CA TYR A 40 -1.74 -7.28 18.31
C TYR A 40 -2.69 -7.44 17.11
N THR A 41 -2.37 -8.35 16.19
CA THR A 41 -3.21 -8.62 15.01
C THR A 41 -4.63 -9.09 15.38
N ILE A 42 -4.80 -9.80 16.50
CA ILE A 42 -6.13 -10.22 16.98
C ILE A 42 -6.96 -8.98 17.39
N GLU A 43 -6.35 -8.07 18.16
CA GLU A 43 -6.99 -6.82 18.55
C GLU A 43 -7.29 -5.94 17.33
N LEU A 44 -6.33 -5.85 16.41
CA LEU A 44 -6.44 -5.08 15.18
C LEU A 44 -7.60 -5.59 14.30
N GLN A 45 -7.80 -6.90 14.24
CA GLN A 45 -8.94 -7.48 13.54
C GLN A 45 -10.27 -7.07 14.17
N GLN A 46 -10.36 -6.98 15.51
CA GLN A 46 -11.58 -6.48 16.16
C GLN A 46 -11.83 -5.01 15.82
N ARG A 47 -10.78 -4.18 15.76
CA ARG A 47 -10.89 -2.79 15.31
C ARG A 47 -11.39 -2.70 13.87
N LEU A 48 -10.85 -3.54 12.98
CA LEU A 48 -11.28 -3.60 11.58
C LEU A 48 -12.75 -4.00 11.47
N LEU A 49 -13.19 -5.02 12.19
CA LEU A 49 -14.58 -5.50 12.18
C LEU A 49 -15.58 -4.44 12.66
N ASN A 50 -15.19 -3.58 13.61
CA ASN A 50 -16.03 -2.48 14.08
C ASN A 50 -16.08 -1.29 13.11
N LEU A 51 -15.08 -1.17 12.24
CA LEU A 51 -14.93 -0.06 11.30
C LEU A 51 -15.60 -0.35 9.95
N ILE A 52 -15.46 -1.58 9.45
CA ILE A 52 -15.97 -1.96 8.14
C ILE A 52 -17.49 -2.07 8.14
N SER A 53 -18.09 -1.82 6.98
CA SER A 53 -19.50 -2.05 6.72
C SER A 53 -19.71 -3.14 5.70
N ILE A 54 -20.90 -3.71 5.64
CA ILE A 54 -21.29 -4.66 4.59
C ILE A 54 -22.15 -3.93 3.56
N ARG A 55 -21.72 -3.91 2.30
CA ARG A 55 -22.47 -3.40 1.14
C ARG A 55 -22.64 -4.53 0.13
N GLU A 56 -23.89 -4.85 -0.18
CA GLU A 56 -24.23 -5.93 -1.12
C GLU A 56 -23.55 -7.28 -0.79
N GLY A 57 -23.34 -7.55 0.50
CA GLY A 57 -22.68 -8.78 0.98
C GLY A 57 -21.15 -8.73 0.99
N VAL A 58 -20.53 -7.60 0.69
CA VAL A 58 -19.07 -7.41 0.66
C VAL A 58 -18.64 -6.48 1.79
N ALA A 59 -17.55 -6.83 2.50
CA ALA A 59 -16.91 -5.95 3.47
C ALA A 59 -16.21 -4.75 2.81
N VAL A 60 -16.50 -3.55 3.30
CA VAL A 60 -16.01 -2.29 2.73
C VAL A 60 -15.46 -1.33 3.79
N ILE A 61 -14.40 -0.62 3.42
CA ILE A 61 -13.92 0.59 4.09
C ILE A 61 -14.67 1.78 3.50
N GLU A 62 -15.51 2.46 4.29
CA GLU A 62 -16.27 3.63 3.83
C GLU A 62 -15.49 4.93 3.96
N ASP A 63 -14.69 5.05 5.02
CA ASP A 63 -13.93 6.25 5.35
C ASP A 63 -12.46 5.91 5.49
N PHE A 64 -11.68 6.27 4.48
CA PHE A 64 -10.25 5.98 4.43
C PHE A 64 -9.45 6.75 5.52
N PRO A 65 -9.67 8.05 5.77
CA PRO A 65 -9.07 8.74 6.91
C PRO A 65 -9.34 8.08 8.27
N VAL A 66 -10.56 7.58 8.53
CA VAL A 66 -10.86 6.88 9.79
C VAL A 66 -10.14 5.53 9.82
N PHE A 67 -10.02 4.85 8.68
CA PHE A 67 -9.25 3.61 8.55
C PHE A 67 -7.77 3.79 8.90
N THR A 68 -7.10 4.82 8.37
CA THR A 68 -5.68 5.04 8.69
C THR A 68 -5.46 5.31 10.17
N GLN A 69 -6.34 6.09 10.81
CA GLN A 69 -6.25 6.37 12.25
C GLN A 69 -6.55 5.14 13.12
N THR A 70 -7.59 4.37 12.77
CA THR A 70 -8.08 3.27 13.61
C THR A 70 -7.25 1.99 13.46
N ILE A 71 -6.77 1.73 12.24
CA ILE A 71 -6.10 0.48 11.87
C ILE A 71 -4.60 0.67 11.70
N LEU A 72 -4.14 1.79 11.13
CA LEU A 72 -2.71 2.01 10.92
C LEU A 72 -2.07 2.83 12.04
N ASP A 73 -2.87 3.27 13.02
CA ASP A 73 -2.48 4.11 14.15
C ASP A 73 -1.83 5.44 13.72
N TRP A 74 -2.22 5.96 12.54
CA TRP A 74 -1.75 7.27 12.06
C TRP A 74 -2.41 8.39 12.85
N LEU A 75 -1.70 9.51 13.00
CA LEU A 75 -2.29 10.76 13.46
C LEU A 75 -3.12 11.39 12.33
N PRO A 76 -4.15 12.20 12.66
CA PRO A 76 -4.90 12.96 11.67
C PRO A 76 -4.01 13.86 10.80
N SER A 77 -2.89 14.35 11.35
CA SER A 77 -1.92 15.19 10.66
C SER A 77 -1.02 14.44 9.68
N ASP A 78 -0.93 13.11 9.78
CA ASP A 78 -0.06 12.30 8.91
C ASP A 78 -0.66 12.16 7.50
N LEU A 79 -1.99 12.25 7.39
CA LEU A 79 -2.73 12.19 6.14
C LEU A 79 -3.24 13.59 5.75
N VAL A 80 -2.60 14.21 4.77
CA VAL A 80 -2.98 15.55 4.28
C VAL A 80 -3.64 15.47 2.91
N ALA A 81 -4.47 16.45 2.58
CA ALA A 81 -5.02 16.59 1.23
C ALA A 81 -3.90 16.67 0.19
N PHE A 82 -4.14 16.13 -1.01
CA PHE A 82 -3.16 16.13 -2.07
C PHE A 82 -2.67 17.55 -2.41
N PRO A 83 -1.35 17.80 -2.40
CA PRO A 83 -0.77 19.09 -2.76
C PRO A 83 -0.87 19.34 -4.27
N GLU A 84 -1.44 20.48 -4.65
CA GLU A 84 -1.67 20.86 -6.05
C GLU A 84 -0.37 20.93 -6.87
N GLU A 85 0.75 21.26 -6.24
CA GLU A 85 2.07 21.31 -6.86
C GLU A 85 2.58 19.95 -7.35
N LEU A 86 2.03 18.84 -6.85
CA LEU A 86 2.36 17.47 -7.29
C LEU A 86 1.51 17.01 -8.49
N SER A 87 0.61 17.86 -8.99
CA SER A 87 -0.28 17.50 -10.10
C SER A 87 0.50 17.37 -11.41
N ILE A 88 0.22 16.33 -12.18
CA ILE A 88 0.90 16.10 -13.47
C ILE A 88 -0.09 16.33 -14.61
N PRO A 89 0.01 17.45 -15.34
CA PRO A 89 -0.83 17.69 -16.50
C PRO A 89 -0.41 16.75 -17.63
N LEU A 90 -1.40 16.18 -18.31
CA LEU A 90 -1.25 15.33 -19.48
C LEU A 90 -1.99 15.95 -20.66
N PRO A 91 -1.39 16.97 -21.34
CA PRO A 91 -2.06 17.73 -22.39
C PRO A 91 -2.59 16.87 -23.53
N ASP A 92 -1.82 15.85 -23.94
CA ASP A 92 -2.18 14.93 -25.02
C ASP A 92 -3.47 14.15 -24.75
N TYR A 93 -3.80 13.97 -23.47
CA TYR A 93 -5.00 13.26 -23.01
C TYR A 93 -6.08 14.22 -22.48
N GLY A 94 -5.75 15.51 -22.35
CA GLY A 94 -6.61 16.50 -21.69
C GLY A 94 -6.94 16.11 -20.25
N GLU A 95 -6.00 15.52 -19.53
CA GLU A 95 -6.20 15.06 -18.15
C GLU A 95 -5.14 15.67 -17.23
N THR A 96 -5.37 15.66 -15.93
CA THR A 96 -4.36 16.02 -14.93
C THR A 96 -4.39 14.96 -13.86
N LEU A 97 -3.27 14.25 -13.70
CA LEU A 97 -3.13 13.23 -12.68
C LEU A 97 -2.97 13.88 -11.31
N ARG A 98 -3.75 13.38 -10.35
CA ARG A 98 -3.84 13.85 -8.96
C ARG A 98 -4.09 12.64 -8.07
N ALA A 99 -3.66 12.72 -6.81
CA ALA A 99 -4.05 11.75 -5.79
C ALA A 99 -5.18 12.36 -4.91
N THR A 100 -5.71 11.57 -3.97
CA THR A 100 -6.65 12.10 -2.95
C THR A 100 -5.90 12.73 -1.78
N TYR A 101 -4.83 12.05 -1.33
CA TYR A 101 -4.04 12.44 -0.17
C TYR A 101 -2.55 12.26 -0.44
N ALA A 102 -1.75 12.87 0.44
CA ALA A 102 -0.32 12.65 0.53
C ALA A 102 0.10 12.48 2.00
N VAL A 103 1.24 11.84 2.20
CA VAL A 103 1.87 11.65 3.50
C VAL A 103 3.29 12.21 3.43
N SER A 104 3.67 13.04 4.40
CA SER A 104 5.03 13.60 4.51
C SER A 104 5.77 12.97 5.69
N ASN A 105 7.10 12.91 5.61
CA ASN A 105 7.97 12.55 6.72
C ASN A 105 8.57 13.79 7.43
N GLY A 106 8.03 14.99 7.18
CA GLY A 106 8.50 16.28 7.69
C GLY A 106 9.16 17.12 6.61
N ASP A 107 10.20 16.59 5.96
CA ASP A 107 11.01 17.31 4.98
C ASP A 107 10.64 16.97 3.52
N ASP A 108 10.15 15.76 3.28
CA ASP A 108 9.81 15.24 1.95
C ASP A 108 8.45 14.54 1.92
N TRP A 109 7.93 14.32 0.72
CA TRP A 109 6.77 13.45 0.49
C TRP A 109 7.18 11.98 0.55
N LEU A 110 6.51 11.22 1.41
CA LEU A 110 6.78 9.80 1.64
C LEU A 110 5.99 8.89 0.70
N LEU A 111 4.68 9.08 0.62
CA LEU A 111 3.79 8.29 -0.24
C LEU A 111 2.55 9.08 -0.66
N LEU A 112 1.97 8.72 -1.81
CA LEU A 112 0.70 9.26 -2.30
C LEU A 112 -0.42 8.25 -2.09
N ILE A 113 -1.65 8.73 -1.91
CA ILE A 113 -2.83 7.85 -1.73
C ILE A 113 -3.94 8.31 -2.65
N GLN A 114 -4.49 7.40 -3.44
CA GLN A 114 -5.71 7.62 -4.21
C GLN A 114 -6.83 6.71 -3.70
N VAL A 115 -7.92 7.34 -3.25
CA VAL A 115 -9.17 6.69 -2.89
C VAL A 115 -10.10 6.76 -4.11
N MET A 116 -10.58 5.61 -4.55
CA MET A 116 -11.50 5.44 -5.65
C MET A 116 -12.93 5.35 -5.15
N GLU A 117 -13.89 5.56 -6.04
CA GLU A 117 -15.28 5.24 -5.73
C GLU A 117 -15.43 3.75 -5.39
N LEU A 118 -16.34 3.45 -4.47
CA LEU A 118 -16.55 2.10 -3.95
C LEU A 118 -16.86 1.13 -5.10
N GLY A 119 -16.10 0.03 -5.18
CA GLY A 119 -16.32 -1.03 -6.15
C GLY A 119 -15.75 -0.76 -7.55
N VAL A 120 -15.14 0.40 -7.81
CA VAL A 120 -14.38 0.62 -9.05
C VAL A 120 -13.18 -0.32 -9.09
N SER A 121 -13.09 -1.13 -10.13
CA SER A 121 -11.94 -2.03 -10.33
C SER A 121 -10.66 -1.24 -10.58
N LEU A 122 -9.56 -1.67 -9.94
CA LEU A 122 -8.25 -1.03 -10.08
C LEU A 122 -7.53 -1.42 -11.38
N ASP A 123 -7.95 -2.53 -11.99
CA ASP A 123 -7.29 -3.18 -13.12
C ASP A 123 -8.15 -3.21 -14.39
N GLU A 124 -9.40 -2.78 -14.32
CA GLU A 124 -10.24 -2.57 -15.50
C GLU A 124 -10.11 -1.14 -16.00
N ASN A 125 -10.34 -0.94 -17.29
CA ASN A 125 -10.32 0.38 -17.87
C ASN A 125 -11.40 1.25 -17.23
N ASP A 126 -11.02 2.47 -16.89
CA ASP A 126 -11.97 3.49 -16.46
C ASP A 126 -12.82 3.92 -17.68
N PHE A 127 -13.93 3.22 -17.91
CA PHE A 127 -14.89 3.56 -18.97
C PHE A 127 -15.68 4.84 -18.65
N GLN A 128 -15.61 5.36 -17.42
CA GLN A 128 -16.24 6.62 -17.02
C GLN A 128 -15.36 7.84 -17.31
N SER A 129 -14.07 7.64 -17.59
CA SER A 129 -13.20 8.63 -18.21
C SER A 129 -13.85 9.16 -19.49
N ARG A 130 -14.44 10.36 -19.42
CA ARG A 130 -15.07 11.06 -20.56
C ARG A 130 -14.07 11.44 -21.68
N ARG A 131 -12.79 11.07 -21.58
CA ARG A 131 -11.70 11.48 -22.48
C ARG A 131 -10.84 10.31 -22.93
N ASN A 132 -10.12 10.52 -24.03
CA ASN A 132 -9.38 9.57 -24.89
C ASN A 132 -8.34 8.67 -24.21
N TRP A 133 -8.16 8.71 -22.89
CA TRP A 133 -7.24 7.83 -22.17
C TRP A 133 -7.97 6.65 -21.55
N GLN A 134 -8.07 5.56 -22.31
CA GLN A 134 -8.57 4.27 -21.84
C GLN A 134 -7.43 3.52 -21.16
N THR A 135 -7.29 3.70 -19.85
CA THR A 135 -6.35 2.94 -19.04
C THR A 135 -6.94 2.63 -17.67
N THR A 136 -6.26 1.80 -16.90
CA THR A 136 -6.73 1.38 -15.59
C THR A 136 -6.36 2.41 -14.51
N PRO A 137 -7.11 2.50 -13.41
CA PRO A 137 -6.73 3.34 -12.27
C PRO A 137 -5.30 3.07 -11.78
N TYR A 138 -4.88 1.80 -11.77
CA TYR A 138 -3.50 1.42 -11.46
C TYR A 138 -2.48 2.10 -12.37
N ILE A 139 -2.66 2.07 -13.70
CA ILE A 139 -1.70 2.66 -14.64
C ILE A 139 -1.66 4.19 -14.54
N LYS A 140 -2.81 4.85 -14.34
CA LYS A 140 -2.84 6.30 -14.10
C LYS A 140 -2.05 6.68 -12.86
N PHE A 141 -2.27 5.94 -11.77
CA PHE A 141 -1.62 6.21 -10.50
C PHE A 141 -0.13 5.85 -10.53
N GLU A 142 0.26 4.73 -11.14
CA GLU A 142 1.68 4.39 -11.36
C GLU A 142 2.42 5.52 -12.10
N ARG A 143 1.79 6.10 -13.14
CA ARG A 143 2.37 7.24 -13.86
C ARG A 143 2.53 8.46 -12.96
N LEU A 144 1.54 8.76 -12.11
CA LEU A 144 1.65 9.84 -11.13
C LEU A 144 2.85 9.64 -10.19
N LEU A 145 3.04 8.44 -9.64
CA LEU A 145 4.17 8.11 -8.77
C LEU A 145 5.52 8.30 -9.48
N ARG A 146 5.63 7.88 -10.73
CA ARG A 146 6.87 8.00 -11.52
C ARG A 146 7.21 9.45 -11.87
N GLU A 147 6.21 10.23 -12.27
CA GLU A 147 6.39 11.63 -12.69
C GLU A 147 6.64 12.56 -11.50
N THR A 148 5.99 12.32 -10.36
CA THR A 148 6.26 13.05 -9.09
C THR A 148 7.55 12.59 -8.42
N GLN A 149 8.11 11.46 -8.84
CA GLN A 149 9.26 10.80 -8.21
C GLN A 149 9.04 10.40 -6.75
N ILE A 150 7.77 10.25 -6.33
CA ILE A 150 7.36 9.70 -5.03
C ILE A 150 6.97 8.24 -5.29
N PRO A 151 7.87 7.26 -5.04
CA PRO A 151 7.72 5.93 -5.62
C PRO A 151 6.75 5.03 -4.85
N ILE A 152 6.27 5.46 -3.68
CA ILE A 152 5.37 4.68 -2.83
C ILE A 152 3.96 5.22 -2.99
N GLY A 153 3.02 4.33 -3.27
CA GLY A 153 1.61 4.70 -3.43
C GLY A 153 0.67 3.72 -2.78
N VAL A 154 -0.52 4.19 -2.39
CA VAL A 154 -1.63 3.35 -1.94
C VAL A 154 -2.87 3.64 -2.78
N LEU A 155 -3.47 2.60 -3.36
CA LEU A 155 -4.81 2.65 -3.92
C LEU A 155 -5.80 2.02 -2.95
N CYS A 156 -6.97 2.63 -2.80
CA CYS A 156 -8.07 2.05 -2.05
C CYS A 156 -9.38 2.26 -2.81
N ASN A 157 -10.15 1.20 -3.06
CA ASN A 157 -11.49 1.28 -3.66
C ASN A 157 -12.60 0.80 -2.70
N GLY A 158 -12.31 0.85 -1.39
CA GLY A 158 -13.17 0.37 -0.33
C GLY A 158 -13.17 -1.15 -0.12
N VAL A 159 -12.93 -1.97 -1.15
CA VAL A 159 -12.90 -3.45 -1.03
C VAL A 159 -11.49 -4.03 -1.03
N GLU A 160 -10.51 -3.28 -1.52
CA GLU A 160 -9.10 -3.64 -1.55
C GLU A 160 -8.24 -2.42 -1.19
N VAL A 161 -7.18 -2.64 -0.42
CA VAL A 161 -6.08 -1.69 -0.24
C VAL A 161 -4.87 -2.23 -0.98
N ARG A 162 -4.26 -1.46 -1.86
CA ARG A 162 -3.13 -1.89 -2.69
C ARG A 162 -1.92 -0.98 -2.48
N LEU A 163 -0.86 -1.54 -1.91
CA LEU A 163 0.45 -0.88 -1.78
C LEU A 163 1.24 -1.06 -3.07
N ILE A 164 1.67 0.05 -3.66
CA ILE A 164 2.40 0.10 -4.93
C ILE A 164 3.79 0.66 -4.67
N TYR A 165 4.78 0.06 -5.32
CA TYR A 165 6.14 0.59 -5.40
C TYR A 165 6.56 0.74 -6.87
N ALA A 166 6.74 1.99 -7.31
CA ALA A 166 7.03 2.37 -8.69
C ALA A 166 8.22 3.34 -8.79
N PRO A 167 9.45 2.91 -8.45
CA PRO A 167 10.64 3.73 -8.60
C PRO A 167 10.91 4.09 -10.07
N ARG A 168 11.45 5.30 -10.28
CA ARG A 168 11.76 5.81 -11.62
C ARG A 168 12.86 4.96 -12.27
N GLY A 169 12.64 4.55 -13.52
CA GLY A 169 13.63 3.80 -14.30
C GLY A 169 13.67 2.29 -14.03
N GLU A 170 12.82 1.79 -13.13
CA GLU A 170 12.76 0.36 -12.80
C GLU A 170 11.34 -0.21 -12.94
N SER A 171 11.21 -1.54 -12.89
CA SER A 171 9.92 -2.23 -12.88
C SER A 171 9.11 -1.85 -11.63
N SER A 172 7.80 -1.66 -11.78
CA SER A 172 6.87 -1.47 -10.67
C SER A 172 6.39 -2.81 -10.10
N GLY A 173 5.82 -2.77 -8.90
CA GLY A 173 5.12 -3.89 -8.30
C GLY A 173 4.09 -3.42 -7.30
N TYR A 174 3.19 -4.32 -6.90
CA TYR A 174 2.19 -4.05 -5.88
C TYR A 174 1.82 -5.27 -5.02
N LEU A 175 1.28 -4.97 -3.84
CA LEU A 175 0.70 -5.90 -2.88
C LEU A 175 -0.77 -5.53 -2.69
N SER A 176 -1.66 -6.48 -2.93
CA SER A 176 -3.11 -6.30 -2.76
C SER A 176 -3.57 -6.92 -1.44
N PHE A 177 -4.30 -6.13 -0.65
CA PHE A 177 -4.87 -6.54 0.64
C PHE A 177 -6.40 -6.45 0.56
N PRO A 178 -7.09 -7.57 0.24
CA PRO A 178 -8.54 -7.59 0.17
C PRO A 178 -9.16 -7.39 1.55
N VAL A 179 -10.09 -6.44 1.68
CA VAL A 179 -10.77 -6.11 2.94
C VAL A 179 -11.53 -7.32 3.47
N GLU A 180 -12.27 -8.00 2.60
CA GLU A 180 -13.01 -9.24 2.92
C GLU A 180 -12.10 -10.37 3.44
N ALA A 181 -10.84 -10.44 2.99
CA ALA A 181 -9.92 -11.44 3.53
C ALA A 181 -9.47 -11.05 4.94
N MET A 182 -9.13 -9.78 5.17
CA MET A 182 -8.64 -9.28 6.45
C MET A 182 -9.66 -9.40 7.60
N THR A 183 -10.97 -9.42 7.30
CA THR A 183 -12.03 -9.60 8.30
C THR A 183 -12.15 -11.04 8.80
N ARG A 184 -11.53 -12.02 8.12
CA ARG A 184 -11.63 -13.44 8.46
C ARG A 184 -10.49 -13.90 9.35
N VAL A 185 -10.74 -14.93 10.17
CA VAL A 185 -9.75 -15.46 11.13
C VAL A 185 -8.50 -15.99 10.43
N ASP A 186 -8.66 -16.65 9.28
CA ASP A 186 -7.57 -17.15 8.44
C ASP A 186 -6.83 -16.02 7.68
N GLY A 187 -7.46 -14.87 7.49
CA GLY A 187 -6.86 -13.68 6.88
C GLY A 187 -6.14 -12.74 7.85
N ARG A 188 -5.99 -13.11 9.13
CA ARG A 188 -5.22 -12.31 10.11
C ARG A 188 -3.80 -12.02 9.65
N LEU A 189 -3.14 -12.98 8.99
CA LEU A 189 -1.80 -12.77 8.45
C LEU A 189 -1.76 -11.66 7.38
N ILE A 190 -2.83 -11.51 6.59
CA ILE A 190 -2.95 -10.46 5.59
C ILE A 190 -3.08 -9.09 6.27
N LEU A 191 -3.95 -8.99 7.29
CA LEU A 191 -4.12 -7.77 8.08
C LEU A 191 -2.84 -7.38 8.82
N GLY A 192 -2.18 -8.36 9.46
CA GLY A 192 -0.92 -8.17 10.14
C GLY A 192 0.19 -7.70 9.19
N ALA A 193 0.21 -8.20 7.94
CA ALA A 193 1.15 -7.75 6.92
C ALA A 193 0.85 -6.32 6.42
N LEU A 194 -0.43 -5.95 6.25
CA LEU A 194 -0.82 -4.58 5.93
C LEU A 194 -0.33 -3.62 7.00
N TYR A 195 -0.65 -3.92 8.27
CA TYR A 195 -0.20 -3.12 9.42
C TYR A 195 1.32 -3.10 9.54
N LEU A 196 1.98 -4.23 9.32
CA LEU A 196 3.43 -4.31 9.34
C LEU A 196 4.05 -3.31 8.38
N LEU A 197 3.49 -3.11 7.18
CA LEU A 197 4.09 -2.25 6.16
C LEU A 197 3.65 -0.79 6.26
N LEU A 198 2.36 -0.56 6.54
CA LEU A 198 1.75 0.77 6.49
C LEU A 198 1.44 1.36 7.87
N GLY A 199 1.62 0.61 8.95
CA GLY A 199 1.43 1.10 10.32
C GLY A 199 2.39 2.24 10.67
N VAL A 200 1.98 3.05 11.63
CA VAL A 200 2.69 4.26 12.10
C VAL A 200 4.17 4.02 12.37
N ASP A 201 4.53 2.84 12.88
CA ASP A 201 5.92 2.51 13.20
C ASP A 201 6.80 2.46 11.95
N ARG A 202 6.34 1.83 10.86
CA ARG A 202 7.15 1.74 9.63
C ARG A 202 7.15 2.99 8.79
N LEU A 203 6.20 3.89 8.99
CA LEU A 203 6.23 5.17 8.32
C LEU A 203 7.06 6.21 9.11
N PHE A 204 6.97 6.20 10.44
CA PHE A 204 7.44 7.32 11.26
C PHE A 204 8.32 6.92 12.46
N ASN A 205 7.89 5.98 13.30
CA ASN A 205 8.47 5.87 14.66
C ASN A 205 9.79 5.10 14.72
N VAL A 206 10.01 4.11 13.84
CA VAL A 206 11.26 3.34 13.86
C VAL A 206 12.40 4.11 13.20
N PRO A 207 13.68 3.77 13.50
CA PRO A 207 14.83 4.33 12.79
C PRO A 207 14.70 4.17 11.27
N SER A 208 15.31 5.09 10.50
CA SER A 208 15.20 5.12 9.03
C SER A 208 15.47 3.78 8.35
N GLU A 209 16.43 3.00 8.86
CA GLU A 209 16.77 1.67 8.33
C GLU A 209 15.63 0.64 8.44
N GLY A 210 14.73 0.83 9.40
CA GLY A 210 13.56 0.00 9.61
C GLY A 210 12.31 0.50 8.90
N ARG A 211 12.32 1.69 8.29
CA ARG A 211 11.10 2.28 7.70
C ARG A 211 10.75 1.65 6.35
N LEU A 212 9.49 1.76 5.96
CA LEU A 212 8.93 1.20 4.72
C LEU A 212 9.78 1.56 3.50
N LYS A 213 10.14 2.84 3.34
CA LYS A 213 10.98 3.31 2.22
C LYS A 213 12.28 2.50 2.10
N ARG A 214 12.98 2.31 3.22
CA ARG A 214 14.23 1.53 3.24
C ARG A 214 13.98 0.06 2.93
N ILE A 215 12.92 -0.53 3.47
CA ILE A 215 12.54 -1.92 3.20
C ILE A 215 12.32 -2.13 1.70
N LEU A 216 11.60 -1.22 1.03
CA LEU A 216 11.32 -1.29 -0.40
C LEU A 216 12.60 -1.17 -1.24
N GLU A 217 13.50 -0.24 -0.88
CA GLU A 217 14.82 -0.08 -1.51
C GLU A 217 15.70 -1.34 -1.33
N GLU A 218 15.84 -1.83 -0.10
CA GLU A 218 16.65 -3.01 0.21
C GLU A 218 16.11 -4.28 -0.43
N SER A 219 14.78 -4.41 -0.52
CA SER A 219 14.14 -5.56 -1.17
C SER A 219 14.63 -5.77 -2.59
N ARG A 220 14.92 -4.69 -3.32
CA ARG A 220 15.45 -4.74 -4.69
C ARG A 220 16.90 -5.20 -4.76
N ASN A 221 17.72 -4.83 -3.79
CA ASN A 221 19.11 -5.28 -3.71
C ASN A 221 19.20 -6.81 -3.59
N TYR A 222 18.21 -7.45 -2.97
CA TYR A 222 18.14 -8.92 -2.89
C TYR A 222 17.72 -9.60 -4.19
N GLN A 223 17.04 -8.91 -5.11
CA GLN A 223 16.76 -9.46 -6.45
C GLN A 223 18.03 -9.59 -7.29
N GLY A 224 18.98 -8.65 -7.13
CA GLY A 224 20.27 -8.68 -7.81
C GLY A 224 21.18 -9.84 -7.39
N LEU A 225 20.97 -10.41 -6.20
CA LEU A 225 21.80 -11.50 -5.63
C LEU A 225 21.40 -12.90 -6.11
N VAL A 226 20.21 -13.09 -6.72
CA VAL A 226 19.71 -14.40 -7.18
C VAL A 226 19.92 -14.59 -8.69
N SER A 227 20.44 -13.58 -9.40
CA SER A 227 20.65 -13.60 -10.86
C SER A 227 22.12 -13.81 -11.28
N THR A 228 23.00 -14.19 -10.35
CA THR A 228 24.41 -14.58 -10.59
C THR A 228 24.67 -15.98 -10.08
#